data_AF-K0JQF9-F1
#
_entry.id   AF-K0JQF9-F1
#
_cell.length_a   1.000
_cell.length_b   1.000
_cell.length_c   1.000
_cell.angle_alpha   90.00
_cell.angle_beta   90.00
_cell.angle_gamma   90.00
#
_symmetry.space_group_name_H-M   'P 1'
#
loop_
_entity.id
_entity.type
_entity.pdbx_description
1 polymer ?
#
loop_
_entity_poly.entity_id
_entity_poly.type
_entity_poly.pdbx_seq_one_letter_code
_entity_poly.pdbx_strand_id
1 'polypeptide(L)' 'MDVSYLRTAPTMAFPHGRLLAVRGGRLNVLAPDGWDAVDGRVEHALPLTRKEAEDWCEREGRPLTLLDEVPVP' A
#
# COMPACT_ATOMS: atom_id res chain seq x y z
N MET A 1 -0.79 -5.90 16.22
CA MET A 1 0.15 -5.19 15.32
C MET A 1 -0.69 -4.58 14.23
N ASP A 2 -1.11 -3.34 14.42
CA ASP A 2 -1.95 -2.62 13.47
C ASP A 2 -1.17 -2.28 12.20
N VAL A 3 -1.80 -2.54 11.04
CA VAL A 3 -1.29 -2.17 9.73
C VAL A 3 -1.93 -0.84 9.35
N SER A 4 -1.12 0.13 8.94
CA SER A 4 -1.61 1.40 8.40
C SER A 4 -1.42 1.43 6.90
N TYR A 5 -2.48 1.71 6.14
CA TYR A 5 -2.38 1.83 4.69
C TYR A 5 -2.18 3.29 4.29
N LEU A 6 -1.40 3.49 3.24
CA LEU A 6 -1.15 4.80 2.66
C LEU A 6 -1.25 4.70 1.13
N ARG A 7 -1.50 5.82 0.47
CA ARG A 7 -1.52 5.93 -0.99
C ARG A 7 -0.62 7.06 -1.44
N THR A 8 0.25 6.80 -2.40
CA THR A 8 1.04 7.87 -3.02
C THR A 8 0.16 8.80 -3.83
N ALA A 9 0.69 9.98 -4.16
CA ALA A 9 0.09 10.82 -5.18
C ALA A 9 -0.04 10.04 -6.51
N PRO A 10 -1.14 10.22 -7.25
CA PRO A 10 -1.26 9.78 -8.63
C PRO A 10 -0.15 10.33 -9.51
N THR A 11 0.37 9.51 -10.42
CA THR A 11 1.38 9.90 -11.41
C THR A 11 0.98 9.39 -12.78
N MET A 12 1.66 9.81 -13.86
CA MET A 12 1.38 9.30 -15.20
C MET A 12 1.57 7.78 -15.32
N ALA A 13 2.48 7.20 -14.54
CA ALA A 13 2.72 5.76 -14.51
C ALA A 13 1.76 4.99 -13.58
N PHE A 14 1.22 5.67 -12.56
CA PHE A 14 0.31 5.10 -11.56
C PHE A 14 -0.88 6.05 -11.39
N PRO A 15 -1.90 5.96 -12.26
CA PRO A 15 -3.05 6.88 -12.26
C PRO A 15 -3.84 6.87 -10.94
N HIS A 16 -3.78 5.76 -10.20
CA HIS A 16 -4.42 5.59 -8.90
C HIS A 16 -3.43 5.69 -7.73
N GLY A 17 -2.19 6.11 -7.99
CA GLY A 17 -1.09 6.04 -7.03
C GLY A 17 -0.68 4.61 -6.71
N ARG A 18 0.31 4.43 -5.84
CA ARG A 18 0.71 3.13 -5.31
C ARG A 18 0.16 2.93 -3.91
N LEU A 19 -0.28 1.72 -3.63
CA LEU A 19 -0.64 1.30 -2.29
C LEU A 19 0.62 1.01 -1.48
N LEU A 20 0.62 1.52 -0.25
CA LEU A 20 1.68 1.36 0.73
C LEU A 20 1.07 0.82 2.01
N ALA A 21 1.84 0.05 2.77
CA ALA A 21 1.46 -0.44 4.09
C ALA A 21 2.61 -0.25 5.07
N VAL A 22 2.29 0.30 6.24
CA VAL A 22 3.21 0.42 7.37
C VAL A 22 2.83 -0.62 8.40
N ARG A 23 3.77 -1.51 8.72
CA ARG A 23 3.62 -2.53 9.76
C ARG A 23 4.87 -2.60 10.61
N GLY A 24 4.72 -2.37 11.92
CA GLY A 24 5.85 -2.41 12.86
C GLY A 24 6.98 -1.42 12.53
N GLY A 25 6.64 -0.26 11.96
CA GLY A 25 7.62 0.76 11.55
C GLY A 25 8.31 0.50 10.21
N ARG A 26 8.08 -0.65 9.57
CA ARG A 26 8.54 -0.89 8.19
C ARG A 26 7.48 -0.47 7.19
N LEU A 27 7.92 0.23 6.16
CA LEU A 27 7.10 0.62 5.02
C LEU A 27 7.24 -0.44 3.92
N ASN A 28 6.11 -0.87 3.38
CA ASN A 28 6.03 -1.78 2.26
C ASN A 28 5.23 -1.12 1.13
N VAL A 29 5.63 -1.33 -0.11
CA VAL A 29 4.90 -0.91 -1.31
C VAL A 29 4.33 -2.13 -2.01
N LEU A 30 3.09 -2.02 -2.50
CA LEU A 30 2.51 -3.09 -3.28
C LEU A 30 3.03 -3.02 -4.72
N ALA A 31 3.96 -3.91 -5.03
CA ALA A 31 4.50 -4.18 -6.36
C ALA A 31 3.63 -5.23 -7.11
N PRO A 32 3.81 -5.42 -8.42
CA PRO A 32 3.09 -6.43 -9.23
C PRO A 32 3.15 -7.86 -8.68
N ASP A 33 4.27 -8.23 -8.07
CA ASP A 33 4.61 -9.55 -7.52
C ASP A 33 4.28 -9.70 -6.03
N GLY A 34 4.06 -8.60 -5.31
CA GLY A 34 3.68 -8.65 -3.90
C GLY A 34 4.08 -7.39 -3.12
N TRP A 35 4.33 -7.55 -1.83
CA TRP A 35 4.81 -6.48 -0.98
C TRP A 35 6.33 -6.41 -0.98
N ASP A 36 6.86 -5.27 -1.42
CA ASP A 36 8.28 -4.97 -1.33
C ASP A 36 8.54 -4.01 -0.16
N ALA A 37 9.48 -4.38 0.69
CA ALA A 37 9.97 -3.48 1.73
C ALA A 37 10.74 -2.32 1.09
N VAL A 38 10.43 -1.10 1.50
CA VAL A 38 11.08 0.11 1.01
C VAL A 38 11.66 0.89 2.17
N ASP A 39 12.94 1.24 2.05
CA ASP A 39 13.63 2.09 3.01
C ASP A 39 13.28 3.56 2.75
N GLY A 40 12.86 4.25 3.81
CA GLY A 40 12.58 5.69 3.79
C GLY A 40 11.14 6.07 4.10
N ARG A 41 10.85 7.35 3.96
CA ARG A 41 9.52 7.93 4.17
C ARG A 41 8.98 8.41 2.83
N VAL A 42 7.76 8.02 2.49
CA VAL A 42 7.11 8.56 1.30
C VAL A 42 6.51 9.91 1.64
N GLU A 43 7.06 10.96 1.04
CA GLU A 43 6.51 12.30 1.15
C GLU A 43 5.20 12.37 0.36
N HIS A 44 4.19 13.03 0.93
CA HIS A 44 2.85 13.20 0.34
C HIS A 44 2.00 11.92 0.21
N ALA A 45 2.34 10.83 0.90
CA ALA A 45 1.43 9.69 1.00
C ALA A 45 0.23 10.06 1.89
N LEU A 46 -0.97 9.82 1.39
CA LEU A 46 -2.21 10.04 2.12
C LEU A 46 -2.59 8.77 2.89
N PRO A 47 -2.94 8.87 4.17
CA PRO A 47 -3.44 7.72 4.91
C PRO A 47 -4.75 7.22 4.31
N LEU A 48 -4.88 5.90 4.20
CA LEU A 48 -6.08 5.21 3.79
C LEU A 48 -6.63 4.39 4.95
N THR A 49 -7.95 4.36 5.05
CA THR A 49 -8.66 3.33 5.81
C THR A 49 -8.49 1.98 5.13
N ARG A 50 -8.74 0.89 5.88
CA ARG A 50 -8.74 -0.47 5.31
C ARG A 50 -9.68 -0.59 4.12
N LYS A 51 -10.88 -0.01 4.21
CA LYS A 51 -11.87 -0.02 3.13
C LYS A 51 -11.36 0.70 1.88
N GLU A 52 -10.70 1.85 2.02
CA GLU A 52 -10.14 2.56 0.86
C GLU A 52 -8.97 1.80 0.23
N ALA A 53 -8.22 1.02 1.01
CA ALA A 53 -7.21 0.11 0.49
C ALA A 53 -7.85 -1.06 -0.29
N GLU A 54 -8.97 -1.60 0.21
CA GLU A 54 -9.77 -2.61 -0.51
C GLU A 54 -10.30 -2.05 -1.84
N ASP A 55 -10.93 -0.87 -1.82
CA ASP A 55 -11.41 -0.18 -3.02
C ASP A 55 -10.28 0.08 -4.04
N TRP A 56 -9.07 0.40 -3.57
CA TRP A 56 -7.90 0.58 -4.44
C TRP A 56 -7.50 -0.74 -5.09
N CYS A 57 -7.47 -1.83 -4.31
CA CYS A 57 -7.16 -3.16 -4.84
C CYS A 57 -8.17 -3.58 -5.89
N GLU A 58 -9.46 -3.38 -5.67
CA GLU A 58 -10.50 -3.69 -6.66
C GLU A 58 -10.32 -2.91 -7.96
N ARG A 59 -10.00 -1.61 -7.88
CA ARG A 59 -9.76 -0.75 -9.05
C ARG A 59 -8.56 -1.20 -9.88
N GLU A 60 -7.51 -1.67 -9.22
CA GLU A 60 -6.29 -2.16 -9.85
C GLU A 60 -6.37 -3.66 -10.23
N GLY A 61 -7.51 -4.32 -9.96
CA GLY A 61 -7.69 -5.76 -10.19
C GLY A 61 -6.80 -6.65 -9.30
N ARG A 62 -6.41 -6.14 -8.13
CA ARG A 62 -5.54 -6.79 -7.16
C ARG A 62 -6.36 -7.63 -6.16
N PRO A 63 -5.85 -8.79 -5.72
CA PRO A 63 -6.47 -9.57 -4.66
C PRO A 63 -6.56 -8.79 -3.34
N LEU A 64 -7.74 -8.80 -2.70
CA LEU A 64 -7.93 -8.18 -1.37
C LEU A 64 -7.12 -8.87 -0.28
N THR A 65 -6.78 -10.15 -0.45
CA THR A 65 -5.96 -10.93 0.49
C THR A 65 -4.56 -10.34 0.67
N LEU A 66 -4.07 -9.58 -0.31
CA LEU A 66 -2.79 -8.88 -0.21
C LEU A 66 -2.75 -7.94 1.01
N LEU A 67 -3.88 -7.35 1.40
CA LEU A 67 -3.93 -6.49 2.59
C LEU A 67 -3.62 -7.25 3.87
N ASP A 68 -3.94 -8.54 3.93
CA ASP A 68 -3.65 -9.40 5.09
C ASP A 68 -2.26 -10.06 5.01
N GLU A 69 -1.62 -10.04 3.84
CA GLU A 69 -0.31 -10.60 3.56
C GLU A 69 0.86 -9.60 3.77
N VAL A 70 0.58 -8.42 4.33
CA VAL A 70 1.63 -7.41 4.61
C VAL A 70 2.73 -8.02 5.48
N PRO A 71 4.00 -8.05 5.05
CA PRO A 71 5.07 -8.72 5.77
C PRO A 71 5.23 -8.23 7.22
N VAL A 72 5.46 -9.18 8.13
CA VAL A 72 5.88 -8.88 9.51
C VAL A 72 7.38 -8.54 9.54
N PRO A 73 7.82 -7.61 10.41
CA PRO A 73 9.23 -7.29 10.54
C PRO A 73 10.10 -8.45 11.05
#